data_AF-A0A0X2NMU7-F1
#
_entry.id   AF-A0A0X2NMU7-F1
#
_cell.length_a   1.000
_cell.length_b   1.000
_cell.length_c   1.000
_cell.angle_alpha   90.00
_cell.angle_beta   90.00
_cell.angle_gamma   90.00
#
_symmetry.space_group_name_H-M   'P 1'
#
loop_
_entity.id
_entity.type
_entity.pdbx_description
1 polymer ?
#
loop_
_entity_poly.entity_id
_entity_poly.type
_entity_poly.pdbx_seq_one_letter_code
_entity_poly.pdbx_strand_id
1 'polypeptide(L)' 'MVALSEQEREILAFEHLRWSASGAKEEEIRRRFGVEPWRYFQQLNALIERPEAQEADPAMVRILRERRD' A
#
# COMPACT_ATOMS: atom_id res chain seq x y z
N MET A 1 4.21 8.74 -17.93
CA MET A 1 3.26 8.88 -16.81
C MET A 1 2.28 7.74 -16.93
N VAL A 2 2.53 6.65 -16.21
CA VAL A 2 1.66 5.47 -16.26
C VAL A 2 0.70 5.64 -15.09
N ALA A 3 -0.56 5.89 -15.39
CA ALA A 3 -1.59 5.98 -14.36
C ALA A 3 -1.55 4.73 -13.47
N LEU A 4 -1.82 4.92 -12.17
CA LEU A 4 -1.90 3.80 -11.23
C LEU A 4 -2.87 2.74 -11.78
N SER A 5 -2.52 1.47 -11.60
CA SER A 5 -3.46 0.38 -11.87
C SER A 5 -4.60 0.40 -10.84
N GLU A 6 -5.70 -0.29 -11.13
CA GLU A 6 -6.79 -0.44 -10.15
C GLU A 6 -6.29 -1.10 -8.86
N GLN A 7 -5.45 -2.12 -8.99
CA GLN A 7 -4.85 -2.81 -7.85
C GLN A 7 -3.96 -1.88 -7.00
N GLU A 8 -3.18 -1.00 -7.63
CA GLU A 8 -2.34 -0.02 -6.92
C GLU A 8 -3.18 1.04 -6.19
N ARG A 9 -4.26 1.51 -6.80
CA ARG A 9 -5.22 2.39 -6.12
C ARG A 9 -5.87 1.69 -4.93
N GLU A 10 -6.19 0.41 -5.07
CA GLU A 10 -6.78 -0.38 -4.00
C GLU A 10 -5.81 -0.61 -2.84
N ILE A 11 -4.52 -0.83 -3.13
CA ILE A 11 -3.44 -0.92 -2.14
C ILE A 11 -3.36 0.39 -1.33
N LEU A 12 -3.34 1.55 -1.99
CA LEU A 12 -3.31 2.85 -1.30
C LEU A 12 -4.55 3.07 -0.43
N ALA A 13 -5.75 2.73 -0.95
CA ALA A 13 -6.98 2.81 -0.19
C ALA A 13 -7.00 1.87 1.02
N PHE A 14 -6.41 0.68 0.90
CA PHE A 14 -6.27 -0.29 1.98
C PHE A 14 -5.32 0.19 3.09
N GLU A 15 -4.21 0.84 2.72
CA GLU A 15 -3.29 1.45 3.70
C GLU A 15 -3.94 2.60 4.50
N HIS A 16 -4.98 3.21 3.94
CA HIS A 16 -5.77 4.23 4.62
C HIS A 16 -6.64 3.67 5.78
N LEU A 17 -6.83 2.34 5.83
CA LEU A 17 -7.59 1.69 6.89
C LEU A 17 -6.78 1.58 8.18
N ARG A 18 -7.49 1.71 9.31
CA ARG A 18 -6.91 1.60 10.65
C ARG A 18 -6.91 0.13 11.08
N TRP A 19 -5.73 -0.47 11.12
CA TRP A 19 -5.54 -1.84 11.63
C TRP A 19 -5.21 -1.81 13.11
N SER A 20 -5.98 -2.53 13.93
CA SER A 20 -5.80 -2.61 15.38
C SER A 20 -4.72 -3.63 15.80
N ALA A 21 -4.49 -4.64 14.97
CA ALA A 21 -3.47 -5.68 15.18
C ALA A 21 -2.71 -5.96 13.89
N SER A 22 -1.38 -6.09 13.95
CA SER A 22 -0.53 -6.38 12.79
C SER A 22 -0.94 -7.69 12.09
N GLY A 23 -1.35 -8.72 12.84
CA GLY A 23 -1.82 -9.98 12.27
C GLY A 23 -3.16 -9.87 11.53
N ALA A 24 -4.04 -8.92 11.92
CA ALA A 24 -5.31 -8.70 11.21
C ALA A 24 -5.09 -8.10 9.83
N LYS A 25 -4.07 -7.23 9.68
CA LYS A 25 -3.69 -6.66 8.40
C LYS A 25 -3.15 -7.71 7.43
N GLU A 26 -2.24 -8.56 7.89
CA GLU A 26 -1.64 -9.61 7.06
C GLU A 26 -2.68 -10.64 6.59
N GLU A 27 -3.60 -11.02 7.46
CA GLU A 27 -4.69 -11.93 7.11
C GLU A 27 -5.61 -11.32 6.05
N GLU A 28 -5.95 -10.04 6.19
CA GLU A 28 -6.79 -9.35 5.21
C GLU A 28 -6.03 -9.12 3.89
N ILE A 29 -4.71 -8.87 3.93
CA ILE A 29 -3.88 -8.82 2.73
C ILE A 29 -4.02 -10.11 1.94
N ARG A 30 -3.90 -11.26 2.61
CA ARG A 30 -4.08 -12.58 1.97
C ARG A 30 -5.48 -12.76 1.42
N ARG A 31 -6.52 -12.36 2.17
CA ARG A 31 -7.93 -12.53 1.75
C ARG A 31 -8.31 -11.63 0.58
N ARG A 32 -7.95 -10.35 0.62
CA ARG A 32 -8.39 -9.35 -0.36
C ARG A 32 -7.54 -9.35 -1.62
N PHE A 33 -6.23 -9.45 -1.47
CA PHE A 33 -5.30 -9.36 -2.60
C PHE A 33 -4.80 -10.73 -3.09
N GLY A 34 -5.04 -11.81 -2.35
CA GLY A 34 -4.63 -13.15 -2.74
C GLY A 34 -3.11 -13.34 -2.81
N VAL A 35 -2.35 -12.47 -2.15
CA VAL A 35 -0.88 -12.49 -2.14
C VAL A 35 -0.35 -12.65 -0.74
N GLU A 36 0.86 -13.20 -0.64
CA GLU A 36 1.58 -13.24 0.63
C GLU A 36 1.92 -11.82 1.12
N PRO A 37 1.86 -11.55 2.44
CA PRO A 37 2.12 -10.23 3.00
C PRO A 37 3.47 -9.64 2.59
N TRP A 38 4.53 -10.46 2.52
CA TRP A 38 5.84 -9.99 2.07
C TRP A 38 5.81 -9.42 0.65
N ARG A 39 5.04 -10.06 -0.26
CA ARG A 39 4.92 -9.63 -1.66
C ARG A 39 4.08 -8.38 -1.78
N TYR A 40 3.03 -8.26 -0.96
CA TYR A 40 2.25 -7.04 -0.82
C TYR A 40 3.14 -5.85 -0.40
N PHE A 41 3.95 -6.01 0.64
CA PHE A 41 4.82 -4.93 1.11
C PHE A 41 5.90 -4.56 0.08
N GLN A 42 6.41 -5.51 -0.70
CA GLN A 42 7.30 -5.19 -1.82
C GLN A 42 6.62 -4.36 -2.90
N GLN A 43 5.38 -4.71 -3.28
CA GLN A 43 4.60 -3.92 -4.24
C GLN A 43 4.30 -2.52 -3.69
N LEU A 44 3.90 -2.44 -2.42
CA LEU A 44 3.66 -1.16 -1.75
C LEU A 44 4.91 -0.29 -1.75
N ASN A 45 6.08 -0.85 -1.43
CA ASN A 45 7.34 -0.12 -1.43
C ASN A 45 7.72 0.41 -2.81
N ALA A 46 7.48 -0.36 -3.88
CA ALA A 46 7.69 0.13 -5.24
C ALA A 46 6.65 1.21 -5.64
N LEU A 47 5.41 1.07 -5.16
CA LEU A 47 4.33 2.00 -5.45
C LEU A 47 4.56 3.38 -4.81
N ILE A 48 4.99 3.44 -3.55
CA ILE A 48 5.23 4.70 -2.84
C ILE A 48 6.44 5.50 -3.37
N GLU A 49 7.29 4.88 -4.19
CA GLU A 49 8.38 5.56 -4.90
C GLU A 49 7.93 6.23 -6.20
N ARG A 50 6.72 5.93 -6.68
CA ARG A 50 6.18 6.48 -7.91
C ARG A 50 5.54 7.85 -7.69
N PRO A 51 5.75 8.81 -8.62
CA PRO A 51 5.12 10.13 -8.53
C PRO A 51 3.59 10.04 -8.58
N GLU A 52 3.03 9.05 -9.29
CA GLU A 52 1.58 8.89 -9.39
C GLU A 52 0.91 8.52 -8.04
N ALA A 53 1.62 7.80 -7.16
CA ALA A 53 1.14 7.54 -5.80
C ALA A 53 1.14 8.82 -4.96
N GLN A 54 2.17 9.66 -5.12
CA GLN A 54 2.29 10.93 -4.42
C GLN A 54 1.23 11.94 -4.88
N GLU A 55 0.83 11.92 -6.15
CA GLU A 55 -0.29 12.72 -6.65
C GLU A 55 -1.65 12.24 -6.12
N ALA A 56 -1.81 10.93 -5.93
CA ALA A 56 -3.03 10.34 -5.41
C ALA A 56 -3.24 10.62 -3.92
N ASP A 57 -2.21 10.44 -3.10
CA ASP A 57 -2.26 10.71 -1.67
C ASP A 57 -0.87 11.07 -1.11
N PRO A 58 -0.49 12.36 -1.19
CA PRO A 58 0.85 12.79 -0.77
C PRO A 58 1.09 12.62 0.73
N ALA A 59 0.04 12.71 1.56
CA ALA A 59 0.16 12.57 3.00
C ALA A 59 0.41 11.11 3.41
N MET A 60 -0.38 10.19 2.85
CA MET A 60 -0.21 8.76 3.13
C MET A 60 1.13 8.25 2.59
N VAL A 61 1.48 8.60 1.35
CA VAL A 61 2.77 8.20 0.75
C VAL A 61 3.95 8.68 1.59
N ARG A 62 3.90 9.90 2.13
CA ARG A 62 4.95 10.38 3.03
C ARG A 62 5.07 9.53 4.29
N ILE A 63 3.96 9.24 4.97
CA ILE A 63 3.95 8.41 6.18
C ILE A 63 4.46 6.99 5.89
N LEU A 64 4.05 6.41 4.76
CA LEU A 64 4.48 5.08 4.35
C LEU A 64 5.98 5.02 4.04
N ARG A 65 6.53 6.07 3.42
CA ARG A 65 7.97 6.20 3.19
C ARG A 65 8.75 6.34 4.50
N GLU A 66 8.26 7.16 5.43
CA GLU A 66 8.86 7.33 6.76
C GLU A 66 8.82 6.02 7.59
N ARG A 67 7.87 5.11 7.34
CA ARG A 67 7.81 3.79 8.02
C ARG A 67 8.78 2.76 7.45
N ARG A 68 9.29 2.99 6.23
CA ARG A 68 10.21 2.08 5.53
C ARG A 68 11.66 2.34 5.93
N ASP A 69 12.02 3.60 6.08
CA ASP A 69 13.37 4.07 6.46
C ASP A 69 13.66 3.83 7.95
#